data_AF-A0A7S3UKZ0-F1
#
_entry.id   AF-A0A7S3UKZ0-F1
#
_cell.length_a   1.000
_cell.length_b   1.000
_cell.length_c   1.000
_cell.angle_alpha   90.00
_cell.angle_beta   90.00
_cell.angle_gamma   90.00
#
_symmetry.space_group_name_H-M   'P 1'
#
loop_
_entity.id
_entity.type
_entity.pdbx_description
1 polymer ?
#
loop_
_entity_poly.entity_id
_entity_poly.type
_entity_poly.pdbx_seq_one_letter_code
_entity_poly.pdbx_strand_id
1 'polypeptide(L)'
;HVEEDEEGDRKPFKCVLDVGIRRTTLGNRAFGALKGAVDGGLHVPHSVKKFPGFTKAEGKGQDDKYDAEAHKEKIIAGHVCDYMEAMKENDEEKYKRHFSKYLEAGLDGDALEDMLLATHKAIRADPTFKGLSRLTKKDGGKKRKLLPATTPVKKSSSYKAKNIRNGQIITTNTGSYTRLMKLSLAQRKDRVAQKWEAFRAKIAAQVADDDDE
;
A
#
# COMPACT_ATOMS: atom_id res chain seq x y z
N HIS A 1 -8.20 -11.98 -26.79
CA HIS A 1 -8.66 -11.32 -28.02
C HIS A 1 -7.44 -10.70 -28.65
N VAL A 2 -7.10 -11.13 -29.87
CA VAL A 2 -6.15 -10.45 -30.76
C VAL A 2 -7.08 -9.97 -31.86
N GLU A 3 -7.24 -8.66 -31.98
CA GLU A 3 -7.92 -8.07 -33.15
C GLU A 3 -7.13 -8.54 -34.37
N GLU A 4 -7.85 -8.94 -35.42
CA GLU A 4 -7.33 -9.62 -36.60
C GLU A 4 -6.08 -8.93 -37.13
N ASP A 5 -5.00 -9.70 -37.30
CA ASP A 5 -3.72 -9.19 -37.83
C ASP A 5 -3.97 -8.73 -39.28
N GLU A 6 -4.20 -7.43 -39.51
CA GLU A 6 -4.11 -6.86 -40.85
C GLU A 6 -2.67 -7.08 -41.36
N GLU A 7 -2.56 -7.59 -42.59
CA GLU A 7 -1.32 -8.11 -43.15
C GLU A 7 -0.30 -6.97 -43.35
N GLY A 8 0.50 -6.70 -42.31
CA GLY A 8 1.46 -5.58 -42.27
C GLY A 8 1.65 -4.93 -40.90
N ASP A 9 0.75 -5.17 -39.95
CA ASP A 9 0.78 -4.51 -38.66
C ASP A 9 1.75 -5.13 -37.65
N ARG A 10 2.31 -4.27 -36.80
CA ARG A 10 3.21 -4.71 -35.72
C ARG A 10 2.40 -5.46 -34.68
N LYS A 11 2.76 -6.74 -34.46
CA LYS A 11 2.17 -7.60 -33.44
C LYS A 11 2.00 -6.88 -32.10
N PRO A 12 0.87 -7.10 -31.40
CA PRO A 12 0.60 -6.42 -30.14
C PRO A 12 1.63 -6.83 -29.07
N PHE A 13 1.88 -5.92 -28.12
CA PHE A 13 2.87 -6.15 -27.08
C PHE A 13 2.41 -7.27 -26.14
N LYS A 14 3.10 -8.42 -26.20
CA LYS A 14 2.76 -9.60 -25.40
C LYS A 14 3.31 -9.49 -23.99
N CYS A 15 2.41 -9.63 -23.01
CA CYS A 15 2.72 -9.65 -21.58
C CYS A 15 2.24 -10.96 -20.95
N VAL A 16 2.85 -11.35 -19.84
CA VAL A 16 2.41 -12.48 -19.00
C VAL A 16 2.03 -11.93 -17.63
N LEU A 17 0.86 -12.33 -17.11
CA LEU A 17 0.42 -11.93 -15.79
C LEU A 17 1.17 -12.72 -14.71
N ASP A 18 1.98 -12.03 -13.91
CA ASP A 18 2.56 -12.60 -12.69
C ASP A 18 1.63 -12.37 -11.49
N VAL A 19 1.14 -13.45 -10.90
CA VAL A 19 0.23 -13.43 -9.75
C VAL A 19 1.01 -13.54 -8.42
N GLY A 20 2.29 -13.92 -8.47
CA GLY A 20 3.12 -14.19 -7.30
C GLY A 20 2.47 -15.20 -6.34
N ILE A 21 2.40 -14.83 -5.06
CA ILE A 21 1.78 -15.65 -4.00
C ILE A 21 0.27 -15.45 -3.85
N ARG A 22 -0.36 -14.66 -4.73
CA ARG A 22 -1.81 -14.39 -4.63
C ARG A 22 -2.60 -15.62 -5.07
N ARG A 23 -3.70 -15.91 -4.36
CA ARG A 23 -4.62 -16.99 -4.77
C ARG A 23 -5.42 -16.57 -6.00
N THR A 24 -5.46 -17.43 -7.01
CA THR A 24 -6.23 -17.24 -8.25
C THR A 24 -7.71 -17.57 -8.05
N THR A 25 -8.41 -16.78 -7.23
CA THR A 25 -9.87 -16.89 -7.02
C THR A 25 -10.66 -16.18 -8.11
N LEU A 26 -11.91 -16.60 -8.32
CA LEU A 26 -12.85 -15.92 -9.21
C LEU A 26 -13.13 -14.51 -8.68
N GLY A 27 -13.07 -13.50 -9.55
CA GLY A 27 -13.32 -12.11 -9.19
C GLY A 27 -12.21 -11.45 -8.37
N ASN A 28 -11.00 -12.03 -8.32
CA ASN A 28 -9.86 -11.38 -7.68
C ASN A 28 -9.49 -10.08 -8.42
N ARG A 29 -9.18 -9.01 -7.66
CA ARG A 29 -8.75 -7.69 -8.17
C ARG A 29 -7.56 -7.76 -9.14
N ALA A 30 -6.69 -8.76 -9.00
CA ALA A 30 -5.59 -8.99 -9.95
C ALA A 30 -6.10 -9.21 -11.38
N PHE A 31 -7.24 -9.88 -11.54
CA PHE A 31 -7.87 -10.08 -12.85
C PHE A 31 -8.63 -8.83 -13.32
N GLY A 32 -9.08 -7.95 -12.43
CA GLY A 32 -9.56 -6.62 -12.81
C GLY A 32 -8.45 -5.76 -13.44
N ALA A 33 -7.26 -5.77 -12.83
CA ALA A 33 -6.08 -5.11 -13.40
C ALA A 33 -5.64 -5.74 -14.75
N LEU A 34 -5.74 -7.06 -14.88
CA LEU A 34 -5.54 -7.76 -16.15
C LEU A 34 -6.51 -7.24 -17.23
N LYS A 35 -7.81 -7.13 -16.92
CA LYS A 35 -8.79 -6.62 -17.89
C LYS A 35 -8.48 -5.19 -18.31
N GLY A 36 -8.15 -4.32 -17.35
CA GLY A 36 -7.72 -2.95 -17.64
C GLY A 36 -6.45 -2.87 -18.50
N ALA A 37 -5.48 -3.76 -18.26
CA ALA A 37 -4.27 -3.85 -19.08
C ALA A 37 -4.57 -4.26 -20.52
N VAL A 38 -5.48 -5.22 -20.71
CA VAL A 38 -5.94 -5.66 -22.04
C VAL A 38 -6.72 -4.56 -22.74
N ASP A 39 -7.60 -3.85 -22.03
CA ASP A 39 -8.36 -2.70 -22.57
C ASP A 39 -7.48 -1.48 -22.86
N GLY A 40 -6.27 -1.45 -22.29
CA GLY A 40 -5.22 -0.48 -22.59
C GLY A 40 -4.33 -0.87 -23.77
N GLY A 41 -4.58 -2.01 -24.43
CA GLY A 41 -3.87 -2.45 -25.63
C GLY A 41 -2.75 -3.47 -25.41
N LEU A 42 -2.58 -4.02 -24.20
CA LEU A 42 -1.63 -5.09 -23.96
C LEU A 42 -2.21 -6.46 -24.33
N HIS A 43 -1.43 -7.28 -25.03
CA HIS A 43 -1.82 -8.66 -25.29
C HIS A 43 -1.38 -9.56 -24.14
N VAL A 44 -2.32 -9.96 -23.28
CA VAL A 44 -2.09 -10.94 -22.23
C VAL A 44 -2.88 -12.22 -22.54
N PRO A 45 -2.27 -13.41 -22.63
CA PRO A 45 -3.00 -14.64 -22.81
C PRO A 45 -3.78 -15.00 -21.53
N HIS A 46 -5.10 -15.07 -21.62
CA HIS A 46 -5.97 -15.36 -20.48
C HIS A 46 -7.30 -16.03 -20.91
N SER A 47 -8.05 -16.54 -19.93
CA SER A 47 -9.41 -17.07 -20.12
C SER A 47 -10.41 -16.30 -19.26
N VAL A 48 -11.70 -16.38 -19.59
CA VAL A 48 -12.77 -15.66 -18.85
C VAL A 48 -13.10 -16.25 -17.48
N LYS A 49 -12.53 -17.43 -17.15
CA LYS A 49 -12.86 -18.23 -15.95
C LYS A 49 -12.58 -17.56 -14.60
N LYS A 50 -11.83 -16.47 -14.62
CA LYS A 50 -11.42 -15.74 -13.41
C LYS A 50 -12.08 -14.37 -13.29
N PHE A 51 -12.87 -13.95 -14.29
CA PHE A 51 -13.60 -12.70 -14.22
C PHE A 51 -14.90 -12.85 -13.41
N PRO A 52 -15.38 -11.75 -12.79
CA PRO A 52 -16.76 -11.68 -12.29
C PRO A 52 -17.77 -12.02 -13.39
N GLY A 53 -18.92 -12.57 -13.01
CA GLY A 53 -19.95 -13.02 -13.96
C GLY A 53 -19.69 -14.39 -14.59
N PHE A 54 -18.55 -15.04 -14.29
CA PHE A 54 -18.29 -16.41 -14.72
C PHE A 54 -19.02 -17.41 -13.82
N THR A 55 -19.76 -18.33 -14.42
CA THR A 55 -20.36 -19.48 -13.74
C THR A 55 -19.88 -20.76 -14.43
N LYS A 56 -19.27 -21.64 -13.63
CA LYS A 56 -18.83 -22.95 -14.12
C LYS A 56 -20.06 -23.82 -14.32
N ALA A 57 -20.13 -24.52 -15.45
CA ALA A 57 -21.17 -25.50 -15.67
C ALA A 57 -21.20 -26.58 -14.57
N GLU A 58 -22.39 -26.91 -14.07
CA GLU A 58 -22.58 -27.88 -12.99
C GLU A 58 -22.58 -29.33 -13.51
N GLY A 59 -22.96 -29.54 -14.78
CA GLY A 59 -23.01 -30.85 -15.43
C GLY A 59 -21.95 -31.08 -16.50
N LYS A 60 -21.54 -32.33 -16.71
CA LYS A 60 -20.72 -32.73 -17.87
C LYS A 60 -21.54 -32.54 -19.16
N GLY A 61 -21.08 -31.68 -20.06
CA GLY A 61 -21.72 -31.41 -21.35
C GLY A 61 -22.51 -30.10 -21.41
N GLN A 62 -22.50 -29.29 -20.34
CA GLN A 62 -23.01 -27.92 -20.37
C GLN A 62 -21.86 -26.93 -20.55
N ASP A 63 -22.12 -25.84 -21.27
CA ASP A 63 -21.13 -24.80 -21.52
C ASP A 63 -20.95 -23.89 -20.32
N ASP A 64 -19.70 -23.51 -20.04
CA ASP A 64 -19.37 -22.48 -19.07
C ASP A 64 -20.05 -21.16 -19.48
N LYS A 65 -20.74 -20.49 -18.55
CA LYS A 65 -21.45 -19.24 -18.83
C LYS A 65 -20.65 -18.04 -18.33
N TYR A 66 -20.62 -16.99 -19.14
CA TYR A 66 -19.95 -15.75 -18.80
C TYR A 66 -20.90 -14.56 -19.05
N ASP A 67 -21.24 -13.86 -17.97
CA ASP A 67 -22.01 -12.63 -18.02
C ASP A 67 -21.07 -11.42 -18.06
N ALA A 68 -21.09 -10.71 -19.19
CA ALA A 68 -20.28 -9.52 -19.41
C ALA A 68 -20.81 -8.29 -18.64
N GLU A 69 -22.12 -8.19 -18.42
CA GLU A 69 -22.71 -7.06 -17.70
C GLU A 69 -22.34 -7.13 -16.22
N ALA A 70 -22.40 -8.31 -15.60
CA ALA A 70 -21.90 -8.51 -14.24
C ALA A 70 -20.40 -8.17 -14.08
N HIS A 71 -19.58 -8.38 -15.13
CA HIS A 71 -18.19 -7.95 -15.09
C HIS A 71 -18.07 -6.42 -15.19
N LYS A 72 -18.81 -5.80 -16.11
CA LYS A 72 -18.84 -4.35 -16.30
C LYS A 72 -19.29 -3.63 -15.03
N GLU A 73 -20.32 -4.12 -14.37
CA GLU A 73 -20.83 -3.60 -13.09
C GLU A 73 -19.73 -3.58 -12.01
N LYS A 74 -18.86 -4.60 -11.95
CA LYS A 74 -17.70 -4.58 -11.04
C LYS A 74 -16.64 -3.54 -11.43
N ILE A 75 -16.46 -3.24 -12.72
CA ILE A 75 -15.48 -2.26 -13.21
C ILE A 75 -15.91 -0.84 -12.86
N ILE A 76 -17.19 -0.52 -13.04
CA ILE A 76 -17.79 0.79 -12.72
C ILE A 76 -18.23 0.89 -11.25
N ALA A 77 -17.93 -0.14 -10.46
CA ALA A 77 -18.19 -0.23 -9.04
C ALA A 77 -19.68 -0.17 -8.63
N GLY A 78 -20.60 -0.65 -9.48
CA GLY A 78 -22.03 -0.78 -9.15
C GLY A 78 -22.28 -1.57 -7.85
N HIS A 79 -21.62 -2.71 -7.66
CA HIS A 79 -21.62 -3.42 -6.37
C HIS A 79 -21.21 -2.62 -5.12
N VAL A 80 -20.44 -1.54 -5.27
CA VAL A 80 -20.12 -0.63 -4.15
C VAL A 80 -21.28 0.33 -3.94
N CYS A 81 -21.86 0.85 -5.01
CA CYS A 81 -23.06 1.68 -4.98
C CYS A 81 -24.23 0.95 -4.30
N ASP A 82 -24.55 -0.27 -4.75
CA ASP A 82 -25.59 -1.11 -4.16
C ASP A 82 -25.34 -1.35 -2.67
N TYR A 83 -24.07 -1.54 -2.29
CA TYR A 83 -23.70 -1.77 -0.89
C TYR A 83 -23.79 -0.48 -0.05
N MET A 84 -23.49 0.68 -0.64
CA MET A 84 -23.67 1.99 -0.01
C MET A 84 -25.15 2.26 0.26
N GLU A 85 -26.01 2.03 -0.73
CA GLU A 85 -27.46 2.23 -0.63
C GLU A 85 -28.08 1.29 0.40
N ALA A 86 -27.83 -0.01 0.27
CA ALA A 86 -28.36 -1.00 1.21
C ALA A 86 -27.88 -0.72 2.65
N MET A 87 -26.63 -0.28 2.84
CA MET A 87 -26.13 0.04 4.19
C MET A 87 -26.73 1.33 4.74
N LYS A 88 -26.95 2.33 3.89
CA LYS A 88 -27.59 3.61 4.28
C LYS A 88 -29.02 3.40 4.76
N GLU A 89 -29.76 2.47 4.13
CA GLU A 89 -31.13 2.12 4.53
C GLU A 89 -31.19 1.27 5.81
N ASN A 90 -30.27 0.31 5.97
CA ASN A 90 -30.30 -0.63 7.08
C ASN A 90 -29.65 -0.10 8.37
N ASP A 91 -28.51 0.60 8.27
CA ASP A 91 -27.70 1.02 9.43
C ASP A 91 -26.79 2.22 9.09
N GLU A 92 -27.26 3.41 9.43
CA GLU A 92 -26.56 4.68 9.15
C GLU A 92 -25.22 4.80 9.91
N GLU A 93 -25.08 4.19 11.09
CA GLU A 93 -23.82 4.23 11.83
C GLU A 93 -22.74 3.38 11.14
N LYS A 94 -23.11 2.19 10.66
CA LYS A 94 -22.20 1.37 9.84
C LYS A 94 -21.84 2.09 8.55
N TYR A 95 -22.80 2.73 7.89
CA TYR A 95 -22.56 3.49 6.67
C TYR A 95 -21.49 4.58 6.89
N LYS A 96 -21.64 5.39 7.95
CA LYS A 96 -20.66 6.43 8.32
C LYS A 96 -19.27 5.86 8.62
N ARG A 97 -19.19 4.69 9.26
CA ARG A 97 -17.90 4.02 9.56
C ARG A 97 -17.22 3.48 8.31
N HIS A 98 -17.94 2.72 7.48
CA HIS A 98 -17.40 2.05 6.30
C HIS A 98 -17.03 3.05 5.19
N PHE A 99 -17.84 4.09 5.01
CA PHE A 99 -17.71 5.03 3.89
C PHE A 99 -17.24 6.43 4.32
N SER A 100 -16.68 6.58 5.53
CA SER A 100 -16.14 7.86 6.05
C SER A 100 -15.35 8.68 5.03
N LYS A 101 -14.38 8.07 4.34
CA LYS A 101 -13.56 8.75 3.33
C LYS A 101 -14.31 9.15 2.06
N TYR A 102 -15.36 8.41 1.71
CA TYR A 102 -16.21 8.74 0.56
C TYR A 102 -17.08 9.95 0.91
N LEU A 103 -17.65 9.97 2.12
CA LEU A 103 -18.41 11.09 2.65
C LEU A 103 -17.55 12.37 2.77
N GLU A 104 -16.31 12.24 3.26
CA GLU A 104 -15.34 13.35 3.30
C GLU A 104 -15.02 13.91 1.90
N ALA A 105 -15.04 13.05 0.87
CA ALA A 105 -14.81 13.44 -0.51
C ALA A 105 -16.08 13.90 -1.25
N GLY A 106 -17.26 13.84 -0.62
CA GLY A 106 -18.54 14.14 -1.26
C GLY A 106 -18.91 13.15 -2.37
N LEU A 107 -18.50 11.89 -2.24
CA LEU A 107 -18.76 10.83 -3.20
C LEU A 107 -19.88 9.92 -2.69
N ASP A 108 -21.06 10.05 -3.30
CA ASP A 108 -22.20 9.14 -3.13
C ASP A 108 -22.16 8.00 -4.18
N GLY A 109 -23.12 7.07 -4.11
CA GLY A 109 -23.20 5.91 -5.01
C GLY A 109 -23.17 6.30 -6.50
N ASP A 110 -24.11 7.13 -6.94
CA ASP A 110 -24.18 7.60 -8.33
C ASP A 110 -22.92 8.36 -8.78
N ALA A 111 -22.38 9.21 -7.89
CA ALA A 111 -21.19 10.01 -8.18
C ALA A 111 -19.93 9.13 -8.38
N LEU A 112 -19.91 7.92 -7.83
CA LEU A 112 -18.78 7.00 -7.91
C LEU A 112 -18.66 6.36 -9.30
N GLU A 113 -19.79 5.98 -9.91
CA GLU A 113 -19.82 5.45 -11.28
C GLU A 113 -19.35 6.51 -12.29
N ASP A 114 -19.91 7.71 -12.19
CA ASP A 114 -19.55 8.84 -13.07
C ASP A 114 -18.06 9.20 -12.95
N MET A 115 -17.53 9.20 -11.73
CA MET A 115 -16.11 9.46 -11.47
C MET A 115 -15.21 8.42 -12.14
N LEU A 116 -15.57 7.14 -12.11
CA LEU A 116 -14.78 6.07 -12.75
C LEU A 116 -14.85 6.15 -14.28
N LEU A 117 -16.03 6.42 -14.84
CA LEU A 117 -16.18 6.61 -16.30
C LEU A 117 -15.39 7.83 -16.79
N ALA A 118 -15.45 8.94 -16.05
CA ALA A 118 -14.66 10.13 -16.34
C ALA A 118 -13.15 9.85 -16.23
N THR A 119 -12.73 9.09 -15.21
CA THR A 119 -11.33 8.70 -15.01
C THR A 119 -10.82 7.85 -16.17
N HIS A 120 -11.59 6.88 -16.66
CA HIS A 120 -11.21 6.07 -17.82
C HIS A 120 -11.07 6.91 -19.10
N LYS A 121 -11.90 7.93 -19.29
CA LYS A 121 -11.75 8.88 -20.41
C LYS A 121 -10.49 9.72 -20.25
N ALA A 122 -10.23 10.24 -19.05
CA ALA A 122 -9.06 11.07 -18.77
C ALA A 122 -7.73 10.31 -18.95
N ILE A 123 -7.65 9.03 -18.53
CA ILE A 123 -6.47 8.18 -18.72
C ILE A 123 -6.19 7.95 -20.20
N ARG A 124 -7.22 7.73 -21.01
CA ARG A 124 -7.07 7.54 -22.46
C ARG A 124 -6.66 8.82 -23.18
N ALA A 125 -7.17 9.98 -22.73
CA ALA A 125 -6.80 11.27 -23.29
C ALA A 125 -5.34 11.62 -23.00
N ASP A 126 -4.88 11.43 -21.76
CA ASP A 126 -3.53 11.75 -21.32
C ASP A 126 -2.82 10.54 -20.67
N PRO A 127 -2.26 9.60 -21.46
CA PRO A 127 -1.54 8.43 -20.94
C PRO A 127 -0.15 8.77 -20.39
N THR A 128 0.18 10.05 -20.22
CA THR A 128 1.51 10.50 -19.81
C THR A 128 1.74 10.24 -18.33
N PHE A 129 2.92 9.71 -18.00
CA PHE A 129 3.30 9.46 -16.62
C PHE A 129 3.49 10.79 -15.87
N LYS A 130 2.54 11.10 -14.98
CA LYS A 130 2.68 12.19 -14.01
C LYS A 130 3.49 11.68 -12.83
N GLY A 131 4.82 11.86 -12.90
CA GLY A 131 5.69 11.52 -11.79
C GLY A 131 5.28 12.27 -10.52
N LEU A 132 5.33 11.61 -9.36
CA LEU A 132 5.14 12.33 -8.10
C LEU A 132 6.16 13.47 -8.05
N SER A 133 5.68 14.70 -7.86
CA SER A 133 6.54 15.78 -7.39
C SER A 133 7.19 15.23 -6.13
N ARG A 134 8.50 14.96 -6.17
CA ARG A 134 9.24 14.49 -5.01
C ARG A 134 8.88 15.40 -3.85
N LEU A 135 8.10 14.90 -2.89
CA LEU A 135 7.90 15.60 -1.63
C LEU A 135 9.29 15.93 -1.13
N THR A 136 9.64 17.21 -1.12
CA THR A 136 10.87 17.66 -0.50
C THR A 136 10.69 17.36 0.99
N LYS A 137 11.14 16.18 1.44
CA LYS A 137 11.24 15.92 2.88
C LYS A 137 12.11 17.03 3.45
N LYS A 138 11.55 17.79 4.39
CA LYS A 138 12.24 18.82 5.16
C LYS A 138 13.08 18.11 6.22
N ASP A 139 14.15 17.45 5.79
CA ASP A 139 15.17 16.98 6.72
C ASP A 139 16.16 18.13 6.94
N GLY A 140 16.09 18.80 8.11
CA GLY A 140 17.14 19.73 8.56
C GLY A 140 17.42 20.94 7.68
N GLY A 141 16.39 21.60 7.14
CA GLY A 141 16.51 22.94 6.54
C GLY A 141 17.19 23.05 5.17
N LYS A 142 17.65 21.95 4.54
CA LYS A 142 18.22 22.01 3.18
C LYS A 142 17.41 21.21 2.17
N LYS A 143 16.76 21.92 1.23
CA LYS A 143 16.04 21.33 0.09
C LYS A 143 17.04 20.56 -0.80
N ARG A 144 17.00 19.23 -0.80
CA ARG A 144 17.76 18.43 -1.79
C ARG A 144 16.87 18.05 -2.97
N LYS A 145 17.27 18.43 -4.19
CA LYS A 145 16.67 17.94 -5.45
C LYS A 145 17.26 16.55 -5.77
N LEU A 146 16.46 15.48 -5.74
CA LEU A 146 16.86 14.15 -6.23
C LEU A 146 16.59 14.05 -7.74
N LEU A 147 17.58 13.96 -8.62
CA LEU A 147 17.36 13.96 -10.09
C LEU A 147 16.31 12.91 -10.57
N PRO A 148 15.58 13.17 -11.67
CA PRO A 148 14.68 12.19 -12.29
C PRO A 148 15.45 10.94 -12.74
N ALA A 149 14.78 9.78 -12.72
CA ALA A 149 15.38 8.45 -12.84
C ALA A 149 15.96 8.10 -14.24
N THR A 150 16.07 9.05 -15.17
CA THR A 150 16.44 8.78 -16.57
C THR A 150 17.90 9.01 -16.94
N THR A 151 18.77 9.35 -15.99
CA THR A 151 20.23 9.47 -16.25
C THR A 151 21.03 8.51 -15.36
N PRO A 152 21.78 7.52 -15.90
CA PRO A 152 22.71 6.72 -15.12
C PRO A 152 23.98 7.54 -14.90
N VAL A 153 23.90 8.59 -14.08
CA VAL A 153 25.11 9.24 -13.57
C VAL A 153 25.68 8.31 -12.52
N LYS A 154 26.80 7.63 -12.83
CA LYS A 154 27.70 7.09 -11.80
C LYS A 154 28.16 8.28 -10.96
N LYS A 155 27.41 8.63 -9.91
CA LYS A 155 27.86 9.59 -8.92
C LYS A 155 29.03 8.92 -8.20
N SER A 156 30.23 9.44 -8.40
CA SER A 156 31.33 9.25 -7.47
C SER A 156 30.80 9.60 -6.09
N SER A 157 30.60 8.58 -5.25
CA SER A 157 30.05 8.69 -3.91
C SER A 157 31.01 9.51 -3.03
N SER A 158 30.91 10.82 -3.07
CA SER A 158 31.61 11.71 -2.12
C SER A 158 30.81 11.94 -0.82
N TYR A 159 29.66 11.28 -0.65
CA TYR A 159 28.85 11.39 0.57
C TYR A 159 29.41 10.47 1.67
N LYS A 160 30.60 10.82 2.22
CA LYS A 160 31.01 10.29 3.52
C LYS A 160 30.13 10.96 4.60
N ALA A 161 28.90 10.49 4.75
CA ALA A 161 28.14 10.73 5.97
C ALA A 161 28.89 10.02 7.11
N LYS A 162 29.74 10.75 7.84
CA LYS A 162 30.40 10.24 9.03
C LYS A 162 29.37 10.29 10.16
N ASN A 163 28.62 9.21 10.34
CA ASN A 163 27.80 9.04 11.54
C ASN A 163 28.73 9.14 12.76
N ILE A 164 28.54 10.16 13.59
CA ILE A 164 29.35 10.37 14.78
C ILE A 164 28.81 9.45 15.87
N ARG A 165 29.70 8.62 16.42
CA ARG A 165 29.37 7.63 17.45
C ARG A 165 29.92 8.11 18.78
N ASN A 166 29.03 8.50 19.69
CA ASN A 166 29.37 8.85 21.05
C ASN A 166 28.69 7.86 21.99
N GLY A 167 29.40 6.77 22.31
CA GLY A 167 28.88 5.70 23.16
C GLY A 167 27.62 5.04 22.57
N GLN A 168 26.50 5.13 23.29
CA GLN A 168 25.23 4.51 22.91
C GLN A 168 24.42 5.32 21.87
N ILE A 169 24.77 6.59 21.70
CA ILE A 169 24.03 7.51 20.83
C ILE A 169 24.74 7.59 19.48
N ILE A 170 23.98 7.29 18.41
CA ILE A 170 24.43 7.48 17.04
C ILE A 170 23.73 8.71 16.50
N THR A 171 24.51 9.73 16.18
CA THR A 171 24.01 10.95 15.54
C THR A 171 24.15 10.79 14.03
N THR A 172 23.02 10.85 13.33
CA THR A 172 22.94 10.82 11.87
C THR A 172 22.51 12.20 11.36
N ASN A 173 22.58 12.41 10.05
CA ASN A 173 22.18 13.69 9.43
C ASN A 173 20.70 14.05 9.63
N THR A 174 19.85 13.09 10.00
CA THR A 174 18.39 13.26 10.14
C THR A 174 17.93 13.18 11.59
N GLY A 175 18.84 12.96 12.55
CA GLY A 175 18.52 12.83 13.96
C GLY A 175 19.42 11.84 14.68
N SER A 176 19.18 11.64 15.97
CA SER A 176 19.92 10.70 16.81
C SER A 176 19.07 9.50 17.18
N TYR A 177 19.65 8.31 17.16
CA TYR A 177 19.02 7.12 17.74
C TYR A 177 19.96 6.44 18.73
N THR A 178 19.37 5.90 19.79
CA THR A 178 20.09 5.16 20.83
C THR A 178 20.17 3.70 20.39
N ARG A 179 21.38 3.17 20.20
CA ARG A 179 21.58 1.75 19.92
C ARG A 179 21.76 1.00 21.23
N LEU A 180 20.91 0.02 21.51
CA LEU A 180 21.14 -0.88 22.65
C LEU A 180 22.46 -1.65 22.44
N MET A 181 23.45 -1.36 23.28
CA MET A 181 24.72 -2.08 23.34
C MET A 181 24.74 -2.95 24.59
N LYS A 182 25.42 -4.09 24.53
CA LYS A 182 25.64 -4.92 25.72
C LYS A 182 26.43 -4.09 26.74
N LEU A 183 25.90 -3.94 27.96
CA LEU A 183 26.60 -3.29 29.06
C LEU A 183 27.91 -4.02 29.37
N SER A 184 28.97 -3.26 29.68
CA SER A 184 30.23 -3.84 30.15
C SER A 184 30.06 -4.49 31.53
N LEU A 185 30.98 -5.38 31.92
CA LEU A 185 30.92 -6.05 33.22
C LEU A 185 31.01 -5.06 34.39
N ALA A 186 31.83 -4.01 34.26
CA ALA A 186 31.89 -2.91 35.24
C ALA A 186 30.54 -2.21 35.37
N GLN A 187 29.94 -1.77 34.25
CA GLN A 187 28.62 -1.12 34.26
C GLN A 187 27.50 -2.01 34.83
N ARG A 188 27.59 -3.33 34.64
CA ARG A 188 26.65 -4.29 35.26
C ARG A 188 26.85 -4.38 36.76
N LYS A 189 28.11 -4.45 37.22
CA LYS A 189 28.44 -4.46 38.66
C LYS A 189 28.00 -3.17 39.34
N ASP A 190 28.26 -2.01 38.74
CA ASP A 190 27.84 -0.70 39.25
C ASP A 190 26.31 -0.60 39.34
N ARG A 191 25.59 -1.06 38.32
CA ARG A 191 24.12 -1.11 38.34
C ARG A 191 23.59 -2.02 39.45
N VAL A 192 24.25 -3.15 39.71
CA VAL A 192 23.88 -4.04 40.82
C VAL A 192 24.16 -3.36 42.16
N ALA A 193 25.30 -2.69 42.32
CA ALA A 193 25.65 -1.94 43.53
C ALA A 193 24.65 -0.81 43.81
N GLN A 194 24.32 0.03 42.80
CA GLN A 194 23.31 1.08 42.90
C GLN A 194 21.93 0.55 43.29
N LYS A 195 21.54 -0.62 42.77
CA LYS A 195 20.29 -1.28 43.16
C LYS A 195 20.32 -1.72 44.63
N TRP A 196 21.44 -2.26 45.10
CA TRP A 196 21.61 -2.62 46.50
C TRP A 196 21.62 -1.40 47.42
N GLU A 197 22.26 -0.30 47.02
CA GLU A 197 22.25 0.96 47.76
C GLU A 197 20.85 1.56 47.85
N ALA A 198 20.12 1.63 46.73
CA ALA A 198 18.74 2.09 46.71
C ALA A 198 17.83 1.20 47.58
N PHE A 199 18.06 -0.11 47.58
CA PHE A 199 17.33 -1.04 48.44
C PHE A 199 17.65 -0.84 49.93
N ARG A 200 18.93 -0.67 50.28
CA ARG A 200 19.36 -0.36 51.66
C ARG A 200 18.82 0.98 52.14
N ALA A 201 18.84 2.01 51.29
CA ALA A 201 18.28 3.32 51.60
C ALA A 201 16.76 3.23 51.84
N LYS A 202 16.05 2.41 51.06
CA LYS A 202 14.62 2.17 51.25
C LYS A 202 14.31 1.47 52.57
N ILE A 203 15.11 0.48 52.96
CA ILE A 203 14.98 -0.19 54.27
C ILE A 203 15.29 0.79 55.41
N ALA A 204 16.36 1.57 55.29
CA ALA A 204 16.72 2.54 56.32
C ALA A 204 15.64 3.63 56.50
N ALA A 205 15.03 4.09 55.41
CA ALA A 205 13.88 5.00 55.47
C ALA A 205 12.67 4.36 56.15
N GLN A 206 12.37 3.09 55.83
CA GLN A 206 11.26 2.37 56.45
C GLN A 206 11.46 2.13 57.95
N VAL A 207 12.68 1.83 58.39
CA VAL A 207 13.00 1.66 59.81
C VAL A 207 12.95 3.01 60.54
N ALA A 208 13.39 4.10 59.91
CA ALA A 208 13.25 5.44 60.48
C ALA A 208 11.79 5.88 60.61
N ASP A 209 10.92 5.50 59.66
CA ASP A 209 9.48 5.77 59.75
C ASP A 209 8.79 4.91 60.85
N ASP A 210 9.30 3.71 61.17
CA ASP A 210 8.76 2.82 62.21
C ASP A 210 9.27 3.17 63.65
N ASP A 211 10.38 3.91 63.79
CA ASP A 211 10.94 4.35 65.08
C ASP A 211 10.35 5.71 65.57
N ASP A 212 9.57 6.41 64.73
CA ASP A 212 8.92 7.71 65.00
C ASP A 212 7.40 7.59 65.33
N GLU A 213 6.87 6.36 65.53
CA GLU A 213 5.48 6.04 65.95
C GLU A 213 5.41 5.46 67.38
#